data_AF-A0A1B9GF35-F1
#
_entry.id   AF-A0A1B9GF35-F1
#
_cell.length_a   1.000
_cell.length_b   1.000
_cell.length_c   1.000
_cell.angle_alpha   90.00
_cell.angle_beta   90.00
_cell.angle_gamma   90.00
#
_symmetry.space_group_name_H-M   'P 1'
#
loop_
_entity.id
_entity.type
_entity.pdbx_description
1 polymer ?
#
loop_
_entity_poly.entity_id
_entity_poly.type
_entity_poly.pdbx_seq_one_letter_code
_entity_poly.pdbx_strand_id
1 'polypeptide(L)'
;MPELIEDPCSSPKCTTPVLGWEARCQFCCVVWCAEHDTEENHECVKLARLGWDERREALLKVKEARKERDLQKVIDQVTAHQSDLQKEIHSLRPGYECKLTIPDLQTLLESKWYAGLNVHFLITFANDETKCLLRVRQPYVPPPPTEIVDTVTTSEVTTLNYLRGNGIPVPGAWLPRHLSSDLQRFPFNYFIYEFMPGKPLKLDKDPFNPLDLSADGIRKFVEEYGKMQIQLSTLPVPLPRPRIGCLFPSSEGDEKVEVDPWVGGMTFMKPHPPYFLGPFKTQKERYLAHIDATLEYISKGALYKEKIIDDYLWHLELRELVEASKVLDKEIKEVFVKHADEREDHLMVDEERNVVAVLDWEWQVELSQSRLTPK
;
A
#
# COMPACT_ATOMS: atom_id res chain seq x y z
N MET A 1 6.32 -1.40 -1.75
CA MET A 1 7.49 -1.28 -0.84
C MET A 1 7.43 -2.46 0.12
N PRO A 2 8.51 -3.22 0.34
CA PRO A 2 8.46 -4.24 1.38
C PRO A 2 8.33 -3.54 2.74
N GLU A 3 7.54 -4.11 3.62
CA GLU A 3 7.52 -3.82 5.04
C GLU A 3 8.97 -3.94 5.54
N LEU A 4 9.60 -2.82 5.92
CA LEU A 4 10.97 -2.83 6.42
C LEU A 4 10.94 -3.31 7.87
N ILE A 5 10.81 -4.60 8.09
CA ILE A 5 10.75 -5.26 9.39
C ILE A 5 11.85 -6.32 9.49
N GLU A 6 12.03 -6.88 10.68
CA GLU A 6 12.85 -8.08 10.83
C GLU A 6 12.10 -9.28 10.24
N ASP A 7 12.66 -9.84 9.16
CA ASP A 7 12.16 -11.06 8.54
C ASP A 7 12.95 -12.27 9.08
N PRO A 8 12.31 -13.41 9.38
CA PRO A 8 13.03 -14.65 9.68
C PRO A 8 13.79 -15.18 8.45
N CYS A 9 14.96 -15.76 8.68
CA CYS A 9 15.68 -16.50 7.64
C CYS A 9 14.84 -17.70 7.15
N SER A 10 14.87 -17.95 5.84
CA SER A 10 14.12 -19.05 5.21
C SER A 10 14.76 -20.43 5.42
N SER A 11 15.96 -20.50 6.01
CA SER A 11 16.62 -21.76 6.34
C SER A 11 15.84 -22.49 7.45
N PRO A 12 15.51 -23.79 7.28
CA PRO A 12 14.80 -24.55 8.31
C PRO A 12 15.55 -24.50 9.65
N LYS A 13 14.84 -24.14 10.72
CA LYS A 13 15.35 -24.01 12.10
C LYS A 13 16.29 -22.82 12.34
N CYS A 14 16.56 -21.96 11.36
CA CYS A 14 17.26 -20.71 11.60
C CYS A 14 16.29 -19.69 12.19
N THR A 15 16.67 -19.07 13.31
CA THR A 15 15.90 -17.99 13.96
C THR A 15 16.58 -16.64 13.83
N THR A 16 17.66 -16.54 13.06
CA THR A 16 18.39 -15.28 12.87
C THR A 16 17.50 -14.30 12.12
N PRO A 17 17.16 -13.14 12.71
CA PRO A 17 16.41 -12.11 12.02
C PRO A 17 17.28 -11.47 10.96
N VAL A 18 16.66 -11.12 9.84
CA VAL A 18 17.28 -10.39 8.75
C VAL A 18 16.56 -9.07 8.63
N LEU A 19 17.32 -7.98 8.78
CA LEU A 19 16.80 -6.63 8.66
C LEU A 19 17.54 -5.92 7.53
N GLY A 20 16.78 -5.31 6.63
CA GLY A 20 17.33 -4.35 5.69
C GLY A 20 16.68 -4.32 4.33
N TRP A 21 17.09 -3.32 3.55
CA TRP A 21 16.57 -3.08 2.20
C TRP A 21 16.73 -4.28 1.27
N GLU A 22 17.84 -5.01 1.42
CA GLU A 22 18.16 -6.22 0.65
C GLU A 22 17.91 -7.51 1.44
N ALA A 23 17.24 -7.44 2.61
CA ALA A 23 16.93 -8.63 3.42
C ALA A 23 16.16 -9.68 2.61
N ARG A 24 15.32 -9.19 1.70
CA ARG A 24 14.56 -10.00 0.76
C ARG A 24 15.15 -9.89 -0.63
N CYS A 25 15.46 -11.02 -1.25
CA CYS A 25 15.98 -11.03 -2.61
C CYS A 25 14.95 -10.42 -3.60
N GLN A 26 15.33 -9.38 -4.33
CA GLN A 26 14.46 -8.70 -5.28
C GLN A 26 13.94 -9.60 -6.43
N PHE A 27 14.58 -10.75 -6.68
CA PHE A 27 14.23 -11.67 -7.76
C PHE A 27 13.34 -12.81 -7.27
N CYS A 28 13.79 -13.61 -6.29
CA CYS A 28 13.03 -14.75 -5.78
C CYS A 28 12.15 -14.43 -4.56
N CYS A 29 12.29 -13.25 -3.95
CA CYS A 29 11.64 -12.81 -2.70
C CYS A 29 11.87 -13.68 -1.47
N VAL A 30 12.89 -14.53 -1.47
CA VAL A 30 13.28 -15.32 -0.30
C VAL A 30 14.21 -14.49 0.59
N VAL A 31 14.12 -14.70 1.90
CA VAL A 31 14.95 -14.05 2.92
C VAL A 31 16.04 -15.01 3.40
N TRP A 32 17.29 -14.60 3.33
CA TRP A 32 18.44 -15.37 3.82
C TRP A 32 19.29 -14.51 4.75
N CYS A 33 19.69 -15.07 5.91
CA CYS A 33 20.67 -14.39 6.75
C CYS A 33 22.07 -14.55 6.13
N ALA A 34 23.04 -13.76 6.60
CA ALA A 34 24.40 -13.77 6.06
C ALA A 34 25.08 -15.16 6.06
N GLU A 35 24.72 -16.04 6.99
CA GLU A 35 25.25 -17.41 7.05
C GLU A 35 24.61 -18.35 6.02
N HIS A 36 23.35 -18.12 5.68
CA HIS A 36 22.57 -18.99 4.79
C HIS A 36 22.41 -18.45 3.38
N ASP A 37 22.81 -17.20 3.12
CA ASP A 37 22.82 -16.59 1.79
C ASP A 37 24.00 -17.13 0.95
N THR A 38 23.93 -18.42 0.65
CA THR A 38 24.96 -19.16 -0.09
C THR A 38 24.44 -19.64 -1.43
N GLU A 39 25.35 -20.06 -2.31
CA GLU A 39 24.97 -20.59 -3.62
C GLU A 39 24.12 -21.87 -3.53
N GLU A 40 24.33 -22.68 -2.50
CA GLU A 40 23.55 -23.90 -2.26
C GLU A 40 22.08 -23.58 -1.97
N ASN A 41 21.83 -22.55 -1.17
CA ASN A 41 20.49 -22.20 -0.68
C ASN A 41 19.79 -21.15 -1.56
N HIS A 42 20.55 -20.25 -2.18
CA HIS A 42 20.04 -19.10 -2.91
C HIS A 42 20.54 -19.09 -4.35
N GLU A 43 19.71 -19.60 -5.27
CA GLU A 43 20.04 -19.69 -6.69
C GLU A 43 20.44 -18.35 -7.32
N CYS A 44 19.86 -17.22 -6.87
CA CYS A 44 20.21 -15.91 -7.41
C CYS A 44 21.67 -15.50 -7.12
N VAL A 45 22.30 -16.06 -6.06
CA VAL A 45 23.72 -15.85 -5.79
C VAL A 45 24.57 -16.52 -6.87
N LYS A 46 24.22 -17.74 -7.30
CA LYS A 46 24.91 -18.43 -8.39
C LYS A 46 24.87 -17.63 -9.69
N LEU A 47 23.74 -16.97 -9.96
CA LEU A 47 23.55 -16.15 -11.15
C LEU A 47 24.44 -14.89 -11.17
N ALA A 48 24.97 -14.46 -10.02
CA ALA A 48 25.89 -13.32 -9.96
C ALA A 48 27.23 -13.56 -10.68
N ARG A 49 27.59 -14.83 -10.93
CA ARG A 49 28.81 -15.21 -11.66
C ARG A 49 28.70 -15.07 -13.18
N LEU A 50 27.49 -14.93 -13.72
CA LEU A 50 27.26 -14.80 -15.16
C LEU A 50 27.68 -13.41 -15.67
N GLY A 51 27.96 -13.32 -16.97
CA GLY A 51 28.12 -12.04 -17.65
C GLY A 51 26.85 -11.18 -17.55
N TRP A 52 26.96 -9.87 -17.71
CA TRP A 52 25.85 -8.93 -17.42
C TRP A 52 24.55 -9.26 -18.18
N ASP A 53 24.62 -9.52 -19.48
CA ASP A 53 23.44 -9.85 -20.30
C ASP A 53 22.79 -11.17 -19.88
N GLU A 54 23.59 -12.23 -19.77
CA GLU A 54 23.14 -13.56 -19.35
C GLU A 54 22.53 -13.53 -17.94
N ARG A 55 23.17 -12.82 -17.01
CA ARG A 55 22.68 -12.59 -15.66
C ARG A 55 21.33 -11.91 -15.69
N ARG A 56 21.18 -10.84 -16.48
CA ARG A 56 19.93 -10.09 -16.59
C ARG A 56 18.80 -10.98 -17.07
N GLU A 57 19.02 -11.74 -18.13
CA GLU A 57 18.02 -12.67 -18.66
C GLU A 57 17.66 -13.79 -17.68
N ALA A 58 18.65 -14.38 -17.01
CA ALA A 58 18.41 -15.42 -16.02
C ALA A 58 17.59 -14.91 -14.82
N LEU A 59 17.92 -13.72 -14.31
CA LEU A 59 17.19 -13.10 -13.19
C LEU A 59 15.75 -12.70 -13.58
N LEU A 60 15.52 -12.29 -14.83
CA LEU A 60 14.17 -12.05 -15.35
C LEU A 60 13.33 -13.33 -15.34
N LYS A 61 13.89 -14.46 -15.79
CA LYS A 61 13.22 -15.77 -15.74
C LYS A 61 12.86 -16.19 -14.31
N VAL A 62 13.78 -16.00 -13.35
CA VAL A 62 13.51 -16.27 -11.93
C VAL A 62 12.35 -15.43 -11.42
N LYS A 63 12.33 -14.14 -11.76
CA LYS A 63 11.27 -13.21 -11.36
C LYS A 63 9.91 -13.59 -11.97
N GLU A 64 9.89 -13.98 -13.25
CA GLU A 64 8.69 -14.41 -13.96
C GLU A 64 8.13 -15.71 -13.40
N ALA A 65 8.97 -16.74 -13.25
CA ALA A 65 8.57 -18.03 -12.68
C ALA A 65 8.03 -17.87 -11.25
N ARG A 66 8.66 -17.02 -10.43
CA ARG A 66 8.16 -16.68 -9.10
C ARG A 66 6.79 -16.01 -9.17
N LYS A 67 6.62 -15.02 -10.04
CA LYS A 67 5.35 -14.29 -10.20
C LYS A 67 4.22 -15.24 -10.60
N GLU A 68 4.45 -16.11 -11.56
CA GLU A 68 3.46 -17.12 -11.99
C GLU A 68 3.06 -18.06 -10.85
N ARG A 69 4.05 -18.59 -10.12
CA ARG A 69 3.80 -19.43 -8.94
C ARG A 69 3.02 -18.70 -7.85
N ASP A 70 3.37 -17.46 -7.57
CA ASP A 70 2.73 -16.66 -6.52
C ASP A 70 1.28 -16.32 -6.92
N LEU A 71 1.01 -15.97 -8.18
CA LEU A 71 -0.34 -15.77 -8.71
C LEU A 71 -1.17 -17.06 -8.69
N GLN A 72 -0.59 -18.20 -9.12
CA GLN A 72 -1.25 -19.50 -9.06
C GLN A 72 -1.64 -19.85 -7.62
N LYS A 73 -0.77 -19.60 -6.66
CA LYS A 73 -1.06 -19.82 -5.24
C LYS A 73 -2.26 -19.00 -4.76
N VAL A 74 -2.42 -17.75 -5.19
CA VAL A 74 -3.61 -16.94 -4.88
C VAL A 74 -4.86 -17.55 -5.52
N ILE A 75 -4.79 -17.94 -6.79
CA ILE A 75 -5.92 -18.58 -7.49
C ILE A 75 -6.36 -19.84 -6.74
N ASP A 76 -5.41 -20.71 -6.37
CA ASP A 76 -5.69 -21.95 -5.65
C ASP A 76 -6.32 -21.67 -4.28
N GLN A 77 -5.79 -20.69 -3.54
CA GLN A 77 -6.30 -20.30 -2.23
C GLN A 77 -7.72 -19.75 -2.30
N VAL A 78 -8.01 -18.86 -3.27
CA VAL A 78 -9.35 -18.29 -3.46
C VAL A 78 -10.33 -19.36 -3.94
N THR A 79 -9.90 -20.26 -4.84
CA THR A 79 -10.72 -21.39 -5.31
C THR A 79 -11.09 -22.32 -4.16
N ALA A 80 -10.12 -22.68 -3.31
CA ALA A 80 -10.35 -23.57 -2.17
C ALA A 80 -11.34 -23.00 -1.13
N HIS A 81 -11.48 -21.67 -1.07
CA HIS A 81 -12.36 -20.97 -0.10
C HIS A 81 -13.52 -20.23 -0.78
N GLN A 82 -13.82 -20.53 -2.05
CA GLN A 82 -14.80 -19.79 -2.84
C GLN A 82 -16.20 -19.77 -2.20
N SER A 83 -16.64 -20.92 -1.65
CA SER A 83 -17.97 -21.05 -1.06
C SER A 83 -18.13 -20.19 0.20
N ASP A 84 -17.10 -20.12 1.05
CA ASP A 84 -17.12 -19.30 2.26
C ASP A 84 -16.99 -17.81 1.93
N LEU A 85 -16.14 -17.45 0.97
CA LEU A 85 -16.07 -16.09 0.44
C LEU A 85 -17.42 -15.63 -0.12
N GLN A 86 -18.13 -16.47 -0.87
CA GLN A 86 -19.45 -16.13 -1.39
C GLN A 86 -20.49 -15.92 -0.29
N LYS A 87 -20.42 -16.67 0.82
CA LYS A 87 -21.29 -16.42 1.99
C LYS A 87 -20.99 -15.05 2.62
N GLU A 88 -19.72 -14.69 2.75
CA GLU A 88 -19.32 -13.38 3.26
C GLU A 88 -19.78 -12.25 2.32
N ILE A 89 -19.54 -12.38 1.02
CA ILE A 89 -19.98 -11.42 0.00
C ILE A 89 -21.50 -11.27 -0.01
N HIS A 90 -22.25 -12.37 0.10
CA HIS A 90 -23.71 -12.33 0.16
C HIS A 90 -24.22 -11.56 1.39
N SER A 91 -23.49 -11.61 2.51
CA SER A 91 -23.86 -10.85 3.71
C SER A 91 -23.73 -9.33 3.54
N LEU A 92 -22.92 -8.86 2.58
CA LEU A 92 -22.83 -7.43 2.24
C LEU A 92 -24.09 -6.92 1.53
N ARG A 93 -24.77 -7.80 0.77
CA ARG A 93 -26.00 -7.46 0.04
C ARG A 93 -27.03 -8.58 0.18
N PRO A 94 -27.70 -8.69 1.35
CA PRO A 94 -28.70 -9.73 1.58
C PRO A 94 -29.79 -9.72 0.51
N GLY A 95 -30.13 -10.89 -0.01
CA GLY A 95 -31.14 -11.04 -1.07
C GLY A 95 -30.62 -10.90 -2.50
N TYR A 96 -29.34 -10.58 -2.70
CA TYR A 96 -28.70 -10.54 -4.02
C TYR A 96 -27.85 -11.79 -4.25
N GLU A 97 -28.06 -12.47 -5.37
CA GLU A 97 -27.20 -13.59 -5.77
C GLU A 97 -25.85 -13.05 -6.25
N CYS A 98 -24.74 -13.61 -5.74
CA CYS A 98 -23.39 -13.16 -6.05
C CYS A 98 -22.56 -14.25 -6.74
N LYS A 99 -21.82 -13.86 -7.77
CA LYS A 99 -20.89 -14.73 -8.50
C LYS A 99 -19.47 -14.18 -8.38
N LEU A 100 -18.60 -14.93 -7.71
CA LEU A 100 -17.15 -14.69 -7.72
C LEU A 100 -16.54 -15.37 -8.96
N THR A 101 -15.89 -14.60 -9.81
CA THR A 101 -15.22 -15.09 -11.02
C THR A 101 -13.73 -15.26 -10.75
N ILE A 102 -13.28 -16.51 -10.81
CA ILE A 102 -11.88 -16.89 -10.59
C ILE A 102 -11.31 -17.34 -11.94
N PRO A 103 -10.43 -16.57 -12.58
CA PRO A 103 -9.79 -16.96 -13.83
C PRO A 103 -8.71 -18.01 -13.61
N ASP A 104 -8.37 -18.76 -14.65
CA ASP A 104 -7.10 -19.51 -14.69
C ASP A 104 -5.90 -18.55 -14.78
N LEU A 105 -4.69 -19.08 -14.58
CA LEU A 105 -3.46 -18.29 -14.58
C LEU A 105 -3.22 -17.54 -15.89
N GLN A 106 -3.48 -18.18 -17.04
CA GLN A 106 -3.24 -17.55 -18.34
C GLN A 106 -4.18 -16.37 -18.55
N THR A 107 -5.47 -16.57 -18.26
CA THR A 107 -6.49 -15.52 -18.30
C THR A 107 -6.15 -14.36 -17.35
N LEU A 108 -5.63 -14.65 -16.14
CA LEU A 108 -5.18 -13.62 -15.21
C LEU A 108 -3.96 -12.85 -15.74
N LEU A 109 -2.98 -13.55 -16.33
CA LEU A 109 -1.77 -12.97 -16.91
C LEU A 109 -2.08 -12.04 -18.10
N GLU A 110 -3.07 -12.40 -18.91
CA GLU A 110 -3.53 -11.62 -20.07
C GLU A 110 -4.35 -10.40 -19.64
N SER A 111 -5.30 -10.58 -18.73
CA SER A 111 -6.17 -9.50 -18.24
C SER A 111 -5.42 -8.41 -17.46
N LYS A 112 -4.28 -8.75 -16.85
CA LYS A 112 -3.54 -7.85 -15.93
C LYS A 112 -4.38 -7.39 -14.74
N TRP A 113 -5.31 -8.23 -14.27
CA TRP A 113 -6.08 -7.98 -13.04
C TRP A 113 -5.27 -8.27 -11.78
N TYR A 114 -4.02 -7.82 -11.78
CA TYR A 114 -3.07 -7.87 -10.69
C TYR A 114 -2.08 -6.72 -10.87
N ALA A 115 -1.64 -6.12 -9.78
CA ALA A 115 -0.65 -5.05 -9.81
C ALA A 115 0.06 -4.98 -8.46
N GLY A 116 1.34 -4.64 -8.47
CA GLY A 116 2.15 -4.45 -7.26
C GLY A 116 1.97 -5.60 -6.26
N LEU A 117 1.16 -5.35 -5.22
CA LEU A 117 0.95 -6.24 -4.09
C LEU A 117 -0.35 -7.03 -4.13
N ASN A 118 -1.22 -6.83 -5.12
CA ASN A 118 -2.60 -7.30 -5.10
C ASN A 118 -3.03 -8.02 -6.37
N VAL A 119 -3.98 -8.94 -6.22
CA VAL A 119 -4.72 -9.64 -7.28
C VAL A 119 -6.20 -9.31 -7.10
N HIS A 120 -6.90 -9.04 -8.20
CA HIS A 120 -8.30 -8.63 -8.17
C HIS A 120 -9.18 -9.69 -8.85
N PHE A 121 -10.27 -10.07 -8.18
CA PHE A 121 -11.26 -11.01 -8.71
C PHE A 121 -12.62 -10.33 -8.84
N LEU A 122 -13.29 -10.54 -9.97
CA LEU A 122 -14.60 -9.91 -10.22
C LEU A 122 -15.69 -10.58 -9.39
N ILE A 123 -16.46 -9.78 -8.68
CA ILE A 123 -17.73 -10.16 -8.08
C ILE A 123 -18.84 -9.49 -8.88
N THR A 124 -19.83 -10.26 -9.33
CA THR A 124 -21.03 -9.75 -9.99
C THR A 124 -22.27 -10.12 -9.19
N PHE A 125 -23.15 -9.15 -8.94
CA PHE A 125 -24.46 -9.38 -8.35
C PHE A 125 -25.51 -9.52 -9.47
N ALA A 126 -26.18 -10.67 -9.54
CA ALA A 126 -26.99 -11.05 -10.71
C ALA A 126 -28.26 -10.20 -10.88
N ASN A 127 -28.80 -9.65 -9.79
CA ASN A 127 -30.09 -8.96 -9.79
C ASN A 127 -30.01 -7.53 -10.36
N ASP A 128 -28.85 -6.88 -10.33
CA ASP A 128 -28.68 -5.49 -10.78
C ASP A 128 -27.37 -5.23 -11.53
N GLU A 129 -26.64 -6.29 -11.88
CA GLU A 129 -25.34 -6.25 -12.57
C GLU A 129 -24.26 -5.42 -11.87
N THR A 130 -24.45 -5.09 -10.58
CA THR A 130 -23.44 -4.37 -9.80
C THR A 130 -22.17 -5.21 -9.70
N LYS A 131 -21.03 -4.53 -9.84
CA LYS A 131 -19.72 -5.16 -9.79
C LYS A 131 -18.97 -4.71 -8.54
N CYS A 132 -18.29 -5.66 -7.90
CA CYS A 132 -17.28 -5.40 -6.89
C CYS A 132 -16.02 -6.18 -7.24
N LEU A 133 -14.93 -5.88 -6.57
CA LEU A 133 -13.67 -6.58 -6.65
C LEU A 133 -13.35 -7.20 -5.30
N LEU A 134 -13.01 -8.48 -5.30
CA LEU A 134 -12.28 -9.09 -4.21
C LEU A 134 -10.80 -8.77 -4.45
N ARG A 135 -10.20 -7.95 -3.59
CA ARG A 135 -8.77 -7.62 -3.63
C ARG A 135 -8.04 -8.54 -2.67
N VAL A 136 -7.10 -9.33 -3.18
CA VAL A 136 -6.31 -10.29 -2.39
C VAL A 136 -4.84 -9.93 -2.49
N ARG A 137 -4.15 -9.83 -1.36
CA ARG A 137 -2.71 -9.55 -1.32
C ARG A 137 -1.94 -10.75 -1.89
N GLN A 138 -1.00 -10.49 -2.79
CA GLN A 138 -0.07 -11.49 -3.29
C GLN A 138 0.78 -12.07 -2.14
N PRO A 139 1.13 -13.37 -2.21
CA PRO A 139 1.81 -14.03 -1.11
C PRO A 139 3.25 -13.53 -1.01
N TYR A 140 3.61 -13.08 0.19
CA TYR A 140 5.00 -12.83 0.57
C TYR A 140 5.56 -14.04 1.32
N VAL A 141 6.87 -14.28 1.19
CA VAL A 141 7.58 -15.34 1.89
C VAL A 141 8.83 -14.75 2.54
N PRO A 142 8.88 -14.60 3.87
CA PRO A 142 7.77 -14.79 4.81
C PRO A 142 6.66 -13.73 4.64
N PRO A 143 5.40 -14.04 5.01
CA PRO A 143 4.34 -13.05 5.01
C PRO A 143 4.60 -12.00 6.09
N PRO A 144 4.20 -10.73 5.87
CA PRO A 144 4.25 -9.73 6.93
C PRO A 144 3.38 -10.16 8.13
N PRO A 145 3.74 -9.75 9.37
CA PRO A 145 2.94 -9.95 10.57
C PRO A 145 1.48 -9.53 10.38
N THR A 146 0.57 -10.33 10.93
CA THR A 146 -0.88 -10.09 10.82
C THR A 146 -1.28 -8.70 11.34
N GLU A 147 -0.68 -8.25 12.43
CA GLU A 147 -0.91 -6.91 12.99
C GLU A 147 -0.67 -5.79 11.96
N ILE A 148 0.39 -5.90 11.15
CA ILE A 148 0.69 -4.93 10.09
C ILE A 148 -0.40 -4.95 9.03
N VAL A 149 -0.76 -6.14 8.55
CA VAL A 149 -1.72 -6.27 7.44
C VAL A 149 -3.11 -5.82 7.85
N ASP A 150 -3.55 -6.18 9.06
CA ASP A 150 -4.85 -5.77 9.59
C ASP A 150 -4.92 -4.26 9.78
N THR A 151 -3.85 -3.65 10.31
CA THR A 151 -3.78 -2.20 10.52
C THR A 151 -3.86 -1.45 9.20
N VAL A 152 -3.10 -1.89 8.18
CA VAL A 152 -3.13 -1.31 6.83
C VAL A 152 -4.50 -1.45 6.19
N THR A 153 -5.09 -2.64 6.25
CA THR A 153 -6.40 -2.93 5.66
C THR A 153 -7.49 -2.10 6.32
N THR A 154 -7.46 -1.99 7.66
CA THR A 154 -8.40 -1.20 8.45
C THR A 154 -8.30 0.29 8.12
N SER A 155 -7.08 0.82 8.06
CA SER A 155 -6.82 2.22 7.72
C SER A 155 -7.27 2.55 6.29
N GLU A 156 -6.96 1.69 5.32
CA GLU A 156 -7.34 1.88 3.92
C GLU A 156 -8.87 1.90 3.77
N VAL A 157 -9.57 0.86 4.23
CA VAL A 157 -11.04 0.76 4.11
C VAL A 157 -11.74 1.93 4.80
N THR A 158 -11.27 2.35 5.98
CA THR A 158 -11.83 3.50 6.69
C THR A 158 -11.68 4.78 5.89
N THR A 159 -10.48 5.02 5.35
CA THR A 159 -10.21 6.23 4.57
C THR A 159 -11.09 6.30 3.33
N LEU A 160 -11.25 5.18 2.63
CA LEU A 160 -12.07 5.08 1.44
C LEU A 160 -13.53 5.42 1.72
N ASN A 161 -14.09 4.83 2.78
CA ASN A 161 -15.47 5.10 3.17
C ASN A 161 -15.66 6.54 3.66
N TYR A 162 -14.69 7.11 4.37
CA TYR A 162 -14.71 8.51 4.78
C TYR A 162 -14.71 9.45 3.57
N LEU A 163 -13.79 9.26 2.62
CA LEU A 163 -13.67 10.07 1.42
C LEU A 163 -14.92 9.95 0.53
N ARG A 164 -15.43 8.73 0.34
CA ARG A 164 -16.68 8.48 -0.40
C ARG A 164 -17.86 9.20 0.24
N GLY A 165 -18.00 9.10 1.56
CA GLY A 165 -19.06 9.78 2.32
C GLY A 165 -19.02 11.30 2.20
N ASN A 166 -17.86 11.87 1.85
CA ASN A 166 -17.66 13.30 1.63
C ASN A 166 -17.58 13.68 0.13
N GLY A 167 -18.03 12.79 -0.77
CA GLY A 167 -18.19 13.09 -2.19
C GLY A 167 -16.92 13.04 -3.03
N ILE A 168 -15.80 12.55 -2.48
CA ILE A 168 -14.60 12.28 -3.26
C ILE A 168 -14.86 11.00 -4.08
N PRO A 169 -14.54 10.98 -5.39
CA PRO A 169 -14.74 9.80 -6.23
C PRO A 169 -13.70 8.74 -5.89
N VAL A 170 -13.95 7.99 -4.83
CA VAL A 170 -13.20 6.80 -4.46
C VAL A 170 -14.14 5.60 -4.34
N PRO A 171 -13.62 4.38 -4.46
CA PRO A 171 -14.43 3.18 -4.33
C PRO A 171 -14.86 2.99 -2.88
N GLY A 172 -16.10 2.56 -2.65
CA GLY A 172 -16.51 2.02 -1.36
C GLY A 172 -15.76 0.73 -1.03
N ALA A 173 -15.59 0.45 0.26
CA ALA A 173 -14.81 -0.70 0.71
C ALA A 173 -15.42 -1.38 1.93
N TRP A 174 -15.19 -2.68 2.06
CA TRP A 174 -15.71 -3.49 3.16
C TRP A 174 -14.60 -4.34 3.76
N LEU A 175 -14.47 -4.26 5.09
CA LEU A 175 -13.52 -5.06 5.84
C LEU A 175 -13.85 -6.55 5.74
N PRO A 176 -12.84 -7.43 5.77
CA PRO A 176 -13.03 -8.83 6.07
C PRO A 176 -13.78 -9.03 7.37
N ARG A 177 -14.67 -10.03 7.42
CA ARG A 177 -15.47 -10.23 8.63
C ARG A 177 -14.65 -10.64 9.85
N HIS A 178 -13.48 -11.26 9.68
CA HIS A 178 -12.60 -11.61 10.79
C HIS A 178 -12.00 -10.39 11.52
N LEU A 179 -12.07 -9.19 10.93
CA LEU A 179 -11.67 -7.94 11.61
C LEU A 179 -12.81 -7.29 12.38
N SER A 180 -14.06 -7.68 12.09
CA SER A 180 -15.27 -7.13 12.72
C SER A 180 -16.04 -8.16 13.54
N SER A 181 -15.58 -9.42 13.59
CA SER A 181 -16.25 -10.53 14.28
C SER A 181 -15.26 -11.67 14.56
N ASP A 182 -15.61 -12.57 15.47
CA ASP A 182 -14.80 -13.75 15.85
C ASP A 182 -14.77 -14.86 14.79
N LEU A 183 -14.97 -14.52 13.51
CA LEU A 183 -14.92 -15.50 12.42
C LEU A 183 -13.48 -15.90 12.10
N GLN A 184 -13.34 -17.13 11.59
CA GLN A 184 -12.04 -17.67 11.21
C GLN A 184 -11.42 -16.87 10.06
N ARG A 185 -10.14 -16.56 10.20
CA ARG A 185 -9.33 -15.91 9.17
C ARG A 185 -9.00 -16.88 8.02
N PHE A 186 -9.12 -16.41 6.78
CA PHE A 186 -8.63 -17.11 5.60
C PHE A 186 -7.09 -17.11 5.50
N PRO A 187 -6.46 -18.06 4.81
CA PRO A 187 -5.00 -18.14 4.69
C PRO A 187 -4.37 -17.06 3.78
N PHE A 188 -5.11 -16.01 3.47
CA PHE A 188 -4.71 -14.86 2.65
C PHE A 188 -5.39 -13.60 3.16
N ASN A 189 -4.76 -12.46 2.89
CA ASN A 189 -5.28 -11.15 3.26
C ASN A 189 -6.10 -10.60 2.09
N TYR A 190 -7.29 -10.09 2.39
CA TYR A 190 -8.20 -9.58 1.38
C TYR A 190 -9.03 -8.44 1.94
N PHE A 191 -9.77 -7.78 1.06
CA PHE A 191 -10.99 -7.04 1.39
C PHE A 191 -11.84 -6.91 0.12
N ILE A 192 -13.08 -6.44 0.28
CA ILE A 192 -13.99 -6.24 -0.87
C ILE A 192 -14.04 -4.75 -1.19
N TYR A 193 -14.00 -4.42 -2.47
CA TYR A 193 -13.86 -3.07 -2.95
C TYR A 193 -14.82 -2.80 -4.12
N GLU A 194 -15.40 -1.63 -4.20
CA GLU A 194 -16.32 -1.26 -5.27
C GLU A 194 -15.61 -1.25 -6.62
N PHE A 195 -16.28 -1.75 -7.67
CA PHE A 195 -15.73 -1.67 -9.01
C PHE A 195 -15.95 -0.27 -9.57
N MET A 196 -14.86 0.42 -9.91
CA MET A 196 -14.93 1.71 -10.57
C MET A 196 -14.89 1.57 -12.09
N PRO A 197 -15.85 2.15 -12.83
CA PRO A 197 -15.78 2.18 -14.29
C PRO A 197 -14.63 3.08 -14.76
N GLY A 198 -14.24 2.95 -16.04
CA GLY A 198 -13.21 3.77 -16.66
C GLY A 198 -11.89 3.01 -16.91
N LYS A 199 -10.85 3.77 -17.23
CA LYS A 199 -9.50 3.25 -17.47
C LYS A 199 -8.48 4.09 -16.70
N PRO A 200 -7.36 3.49 -16.23
CA PRO A 200 -6.28 4.26 -15.65
C PRO A 200 -5.77 5.29 -16.66
N LEU A 201 -5.56 6.53 -16.20
CA LEU A 201 -4.92 7.56 -17.00
C LEU A 201 -3.48 7.13 -17.28
N LYS A 202 -3.13 7.05 -18.56
CA LYS A 202 -1.77 6.73 -19.00
C LYS A 202 -1.17 7.96 -19.64
N LEU A 203 -0.19 8.54 -18.98
CA LEU A 203 0.69 9.55 -19.57
C LEU A 203 2.03 8.89 -19.89
N ASP A 204 2.71 9.38 -20.92
CA ASP A 204 4.10 8.97 -21.14
C ASP A 204 4.94 9.47 -19.96
N LYS A 205 5.68 8.55 -19.34
CA LYS A 205 6.52 8.80 -18.17
C LYS A 205 7.90 9.34 -18.57
N ASP A 206 8.24 9.32 -19.85
CA ASP A 206 9.51 9.87 -20.34
C ASP A 206 9.44 11.42 -20.39
N PRO A 207 10.22 12.13 -19.56
CA PRO A 207 10.19 13.59 -19.53
C PRO A 207 10.70 14.24 -20.83
N PHE A 208 11.33 13.46 -21.72
CA PHE A 208 11.80 13.92 -23.02
C PHE A 208 10.80 13.66 -24.15
N ASN A 209 9.77 12.85 -23.93
CA ASN A 209 8.71 12.65 -24.89
C ASN A 209 7.62 13.71 -24.71
N PRO A 210 7.09 14.28 -25.81
CA PRO A 210 5.93 15.15 -25.71
C PRO A 210 4.75 14.37 -25.11
N LEU A 211 4.01 15.01 -24.21
CA LEU A 211 2.76 14.45 -23.70
C LEU A 211 1.86 14.08 -24.87
N ASP A 212 1.40 12.83 -24.92
CA ASP A 212 0.43 12.35 -25.92
C ASP A 212 -0.99 12.82 -25.56
N LEU A 213 -1.15 14.13 -25.39
CA LEU A 213 -2.39 14.80 -25.10
C LEU A 213 -2.50 16.06 -25.96
N SER A 214 -3.68 16.29 -26.54
CA SER A 214 -4.00 17.58 -27.14
C SER A 214 -3.98 18.69 -26.08
N ALA A 215 -3.84 19.95 -26.51
CA ALA A 215 -3.89 21.10 -25.59
C ALA A 215 -5.18 21.12 -24.73
N ASP A 216 -6.32 20.80 -25.34
CA ASP A 216 -7.60 20.67 -24.62
C ASP A 216 -7.59 19.49 -23.63
N GLY A 217 -6.94 18.38 -24.00
CA GLY A 217 -6.76 17.22 -23.13
C GLY A 217 -5.90 17.54 -21.91
N ILE A 218 -4.81 18.30 -22.08
CA ILE A 218 -3.97 18.77 -20.98
C ILE A 218 -4.76 19.72 -20.08
N ARG A 219 -5.48 20.70 -20.67
CA ARG A 219 -6.32 21.62 -19.90
C ARG A 219 -7.34 20.86 -19.05
N LYS A 220 -8.06 19.91 -19.65
CA LYS A 220 -9.06 19.10 -18.95
C LYS A 220 -8.43 18.29 -17.82
N PHE A 221 -7.29 17.64 -18.05
CA PHE A 221 -6.57 16.92 -17.00
C PHE A 221 -6.20 17.82 -15.82
N VAL A 222 -5.60 18.99 -16.10
CA VAL A 222 -5.21 19.95 -15.05
C VAL A 222 -6.44 20.46 -14.28
N GLU A 223 -7.56 20.70 -14.96
CA GLU A 223 -8.82 21.11 -14.32
C GLU A 223 -9.39 20.02 -13.41
N GLU A 224 -9.46 18.78 -13.87
CA GLU A 224 -9.99 17.66 -13.09
C GLU A 224 -9.09 17.33 -11.89
N TYR A 225 -7.78 17.28 -12.10
CA TYR A 225 -6.81 17.11 -11.02
C TYR A 225 -6.89 18.24 -9.99
N GLY A 226 -6.98 19.49 -10.46
CA GLY A 226 -7.14 20.67 -9.61
C GLY A 226 -8.41 20.63 -8.77
N LYS A 227 -9.55 20.25 -9.36
CA LYS A 227 -10.82 20.08 -8.63
C LYS A 227 -10.68 19.05 -7.51
N MET A 228 -10.08 17.89 -7.79
CA MET A 228 -9.85 16.84 -6.80
C MET A 228 -8.95 17.36 -5.65
N GLN A 229 -7.84 18.00 -5.97
CA GLN A 229 -6.92 18.55 -4.96
C GLN A 229 -7.57 19.65 -4.10
N ILE A 230 -8.42 20.49 -4.70
CA ILE A 230 -9.22 21.47 -3.96
C ILE A 230 -10.21 20.76 -3.03
N GLN A 231 -10.92 19.74 -3.49
CA GLN A 231 -11.86 19.00 -2.64
C GLN A 231 -11.16 18.37 -1.43
N LEU A 232 -10.03 17.68 -1.64
CA LEU A 232 -9.25 17.08 -0.55
C LEU A 232 -8.71 18.14 0.43
N SER A 233 -8.14 19.23 -0.09
CA SER A 233 -7.55 20.30 0.75
C SER A 233 -8.57 21.19 1.46
N THR A 234 -9.85 21.11 1.08
CA THR A 234 -10.97 21.83 1.73
C THR A 234 -11.83 20.93 2.61
N LEU A 235 -11.48 19.65 2.75
CA LEU A 235 -12.17 18.68 3.59
C LEU A 235 -11.38 18.42 4.89
N PRO A 236 -11.56 19.23 5.96
CA PRO A 236 -10.96 18.93 7.24
C PRO A 236 -11.61 17.69 7.87
N VAL A 237 -10.82 16.83 8.49
CA VAL A 237 -11.36 15.69 9.23
C VAL A 237 -11.91 16.16 10.58
N PRO A 238 -13.20 15.95 10.88
CA PRO A 238 -13.83 16.46 12.08
C PRO A 238 -13.44 15.64 13.31
N LEU A 239 -12.28 15.95 13.89
CA LEU A 239 -11.71 15.23 15.02
C LEU A 239 -11.74 16.08 16.30
N PRO A 240 -12.19 15.53 17.45
CA PRO A 240 -12.13 16.23 18.74
C PRO A 240 -10.70 16.62 19.15
N ARG A 241 -9.72 15.82 18.74
CA ARG A 241 -8.29 16.05 18.98
C ARG A 241 -7.50 15.77 17.70
N PRO A 242 -7.22 16.79 16.88
CA PRO A 242 -6.45 16.64 15.66
C PRO A 242 -5.04 16.09 15.94
N ARG A 243 -4.65 15.09 15.14
CA ARG A 243 -3.35 14.40 15.20
C ARG A 243 -2.92 14.01 13.79
N ILE A 244 -1.61 13.91 13.59
CA ILE A 244 -1.02 13.38 12.37
C ILE A 244 -0.96 11.85 12.49
N GLY A 245 -1.51 11.15 11.51
CA GLY A 245 -1.64 9.69 11.52
C GLY A 245 -2.51 9.23 10.35
N CYS A 246 -3.19 8.11 10.51
CA CYS A 246 -4.14 7.59 9.54
C CYS A 246 -5.54 7.41 10.16
N LEU A 247 -6.57 7.27 9.32
CA LEU A 247 -7.96 7.16 9.77
C LEU A 247 -8.31 5.73 10.17
N PHE A 248 -8.99 5.57 11.30
CA PHE A 248 -9.49 4.29 11.80
C PHE A 248 -10.96 4.40 12.19
N PRO A 249 -11.71 3.27 12.23
CA PRO A 249 -13.12 3.27 12.64
C PRO A 249 -13.22 3.73 14.10
N SER A 250 -14.12 4.67 14.38
CA SER A 250 -14.31 5.10 15.77
C SER A 250 -15.11 4.09 16.59
N SER A 251 -14.71 3.92 17.85
CA SER A 251 -15.53 3.20 18.84
C SER A 251 -16.88 3.87 19.16
N GLU A 252 -17.08 5.14 18.77
CA GLU A 252 -18.31 5.90 19.02
C GLU A 252 -19.38 5.79 17.92
N GLY A 253 -19.16 4.92 16.91
CA GLY A 253 -20.15 4.59 15.87
C GLY A 253 -19.59 4.59 14.44
N ASP A 254 -20.30 3.90 13.55
CA ASP A 254 -19.84 3.55 12.19
C ASP A 254 -19.56 4.74 11.25
N GLU A 255 -20.14 5.92 11.52
CA GLU A 255 -19.95 7.13 10.71
C GLU A 255 -18.81 8.04 11.23
N LYS A 256 -18.24 7.72 12.40
CA LYS A 256 -17.17 8.50 13.01
C LYS A 256 -15.82 7.85 12.73
N VAL A 257 -14.81 8.70 12.58
CA VAL A 257 -13.42 8.30 12.39
C VAL A 257 -12.56 8.80 13.55
N GLU A 258 -11.52 8.04 13.88
CA GLU A 258 -10.46 8.44 14.79
C GLU A 258 -9.10 8.41 14.09
N VAL A 259 -8.07 8.91 14.78
CA VAL A 259 -6.71 8.94 14.25
C VAL A 259 -5.82 8.05 15.10
N ASP A 260 -5.16 7.14 14.42
CA ASP A 260 -4.27 6.16 15.00
C ASP A 260 -2.90 6.23 14.30
N PRO A 261 -1.93 5.33 14.58
CA PRO A 261 -0.58 5.43 14.06
C PRO A 261 -0.50 5.68 12.57
N TRP A 262 0.63 6.25 12.16
CA TRP A 262 0.96 6.50 10.78
C TRP A 262 1.25 5.18 10.06
N VAL A 263 0.37 4.82 9.13
CA VAL A 263 0.42 3.63 8.27
C VAL A 263 0.84 4.00 6.84
N GLY A 264 1.73 4.99 6.71
CA GLY A 264 2.23 5.44 5.41
C GLY A 264 3.37 4.56 4.90
N GLY A 265 3.33 4.26 3.61
CA GLY A 265 4.44 3.69 2.87
C GLY A 265 5.59 4.69 2.76
N MET A 266 6.75 4.23 2.30
CA MET A 266 7.94 5.08 2.11
C MET A 266 8.55 5.68 3.37
N THR A 267 8.09 5.23 4.54
CA THR A 267 8.61 5.65 5.84
C THR A 267 9.07 4.45 6.64
N PHE A 268 10.10 4.63 7.47
CA PHE A 268 10.58 3.57 8.35
C PHE A 268 9.57 3.31 9.46
N MET A 269 9.30 2.03 9.69
CA MET A 269 8.53 1.51 10.80
C MET A 269 9.50 1.11 11.93
N LYS A 270 8.99 0.74 13.10
CA LYS A 270 9.79 0.01 14.07
C LYS A 270 9.98 -1.43 13.56
N PRO A 271 11.16 -2.03 13.74
CA PRO A 271 11.39 -3.42 13.36
C PRO A 271 10.60 -4.44 14.20
N HIS A 272 10.08 -4.00 15.36
CA HIS A 272 9.34 -4.80 16.32
C HIS A 272 7.98 -4.16 16.66
N PRO A 273 6.98 -4.95 17.13
CA PRO A 273 5.73 -4.41 17.62
C PRO A 273 5.90 -3.36 18.74
N PRO A 274 5.05 -2.32 18.81
CA PRO A 274 4.05 -1.94 17.81
C PRO A 274 4.74 -1.25 16.62
N TYR A 275 4.60 -1.84 15.43
CA TYR A 275 5.41 -1.53 14.24
C TYR A 275 5.29 -0.07 13.78
N PHE A 276 4.11 0.54 13.90
CA PHE A 276 3.85 1.88 13.38
C PHE A 276 4.24 2.98 14.38
N LEU A 277 4.54 4.17 13.84
CA LEU A 277 4.89 5.35 14.61
C LEU A 277 3.66 6.26 14.78
N GLY A 278 3.62 7.05 15.86
CA GLY A 278 2.54 7.99 16.12
C GLY A 278 1.30 7.36 16.79
N PRO A 279 0.13 8.01 16.72
CA PRO A 279 -0.13 9.31 16.07
C PRO A 279 0.60 10.47 16.75
N PHE A 280 0.78 11.59 16.04
CA PHE A 280 1.60 12.73 16.51
C PHE A 280 0.79 14.00 16.74
N LYS A 281 1.18 14.79 17.74
CA LYS A 281 0.54 16.07 18.10
C LYS A 281 1.11 17.25 17.35
N THR A 282 2.35 17.15 16.90
CA THR A 282 3.11 18.20 16.21
C THR A 282 3.89 17.62 15.04
N GLN A 283 4.26 18.46 14.08
CA GLN A 283 5.16 18.05 13.00
C GLN A 283 6.54 17.68 13.53
N LYS A 284 6.99 18.31 14.63
CA LYS A 284 8.26 18.00 15.29
C LYS A 284 8.29 16.55 15.76
N GLU A 285 7.28 16.13 16.53
CA GLU A 285 7.17 14.74 17.01
C GLU A 285 7.20 13.74 15.84
N ARG A 286 6.46 14.04 14.75
CA ARG A 286 6.45 13.21 13.54
C ARG A 286 7.84 13.07 12.93
N TYR A 287 8.51 14.20 12.66
CA TYR A 287 9.80 14.17 11.98
C TYR A 287 10.88 13.52 12.84
N LEU A 288 10.95 13.84 14.14
CA LEU A 288 11.92 13.22 15.05
C LEU A 288 11.73 11.70 15.12
N ALA A 289 10.49 11.21 15.24
CA ALA A 289 10.24 9.76 15.28
C ALA A 289 10.74 9.04 14.02
N HIS A 290 10.54 9.62 12.84
CA HIS A 290 11.01 9.05 11.58
C HIS A 290 12.53 9.15 11.42
N ILE A 291 13.14 10.27 11.81
CA ILE A 291 14.59 10.45 11.78
C ILE A 291 15.26 9.44 12.73
N ASP A 292 14.74 9.30 13.94
CA ASP A 292 15.24 8.35 14.94
C ASP A 292 15.09 6.91 14.45
N ALA A 293 13.97 6.57 13.80
CA ALA A 293 13.81 5.28 13.13
C ALA A 293 14.88 5.09 12.02
N THR A 294 15.08 6.05 11.12
CA THR A 294 16.12 5.95 10.08
C THR A 294 17.51 5.73 10.68
N LEU A 295 17.87 6.50 11.72
CA LEU A 295 19.15 6.38 12.42
C LEU A 295 19.32 4.98 13.04
N GLU A 296 18.26 4.39 13.59
CA GLU A 296 18.27 3.01 14.08
C GLU A 296 18.61 2.02 12.96
N TYR A 297 17.92 2.10 11.80
CA TYR A 297 18.18 1.23 10.65
C TYR A 297 19.61 1.39 10.12
N ILE A 298 20.11 2.63 10.03
CA ILE A 298 21.49 2.90 9.66
C ILE A 298 22.45 2.23 10.66
N SER A 299 22.23 2.42 11.96
CA SER A 299 23.11 1.86 13.00
C SER A 299 23.16 0.33 13.00
N LYS A 300 22.07 -0.31 12.56
CA LYS A 300 21.97 -1.77 12.37
C LYS A 300 22.58 -2.27 11.05
N GLY A 301 23.06 -1.37 10.19
CA GLY A 301 23.58 -1.71 8.87
C GLY A 301 22.49 -2.20 7.90
N ALA A 302 21.24 -1.84 8.16
CA ALA A 302 20.07 -2.31 7.42
C ALA A 302 19.80 -1.53 6.12
N LEU A 303 20.51 -0.42 5.89
CA LEU A 303 20.38 0.40 4.70
C LEU A 303 21.55 0.21 3.72
N TYR A 304 21.44 0.84 2.56
CA TYR A 304 22.45 0.78 1.51
C TYR A 304 23.81 1.26 2.01
N LYS A 305 24.86 0.46 1.76
CA LYS A 305 26.15 0.61 2.45
C LYS A 305 27.04 1.71 1.89
N GLU A 306 26.87 2.11 0.64
CA GLU A 306 27.83 3.00 -0.04
C GLU A 306 27.86 4.43 0.55
N LYS A 307 26.77 4.88 1.16
CA LYS A 307 26.60 6.24 1.70
C LYS A 307 26.23 6.30 3.16
N ILE A 308 26.40 5.20 3.89
CA ILE A 308 25.87 5.03 5.24
C ILE A 308 26.38 6.07 6.25
N ILE A 309 27.63 6.52 6.13
CA ILE A 309 28.20 7.57 7.00
C ILE A 309 27.58 8.93 6.66
N ASP A 310 27.52 9.27 5.37
CA ASP A 310 26.92 10.53 4.91
C ASP A 310 25.45 10.57 5.32
N ASP A 311 24.69 9.50 5.05
CA ASP A 311 23.29 9.36 5.43
C ASP A 311 23.11 9.53 6.95
N TYR A 312 23.98 8.92 7.77
CA TYR A 312 23.91 9.06 9.22
C TYR A 312 24.12 10.52 9.67
N LEU A 313 25.14 11.19 9.15
CA LEU A 313 25.46 12.57 9.49
C LEU A 313 24.36 13.55 9.05
N TRP A 314 23.82 13.37 7.85
CA TRP A 314 22.68 14.17 7.36
C TRP A 314 21.45 14.03 8.26
N HIS A 315 21.16 12.81 8.74
CA HIS A 315 20.03 12.58 9.64
C HIS A 315 20.27 13.17 11.03
N LEU A 316 21.50 13.16 11.55
CA LEU A 316 21.84 13.84 12.80
C LEU A 316 21.67 15.36 12.70
N GLU A 317 22.16 15.98 11.63
CA GLU A 317 21.97 17.41 11.39
C GLU A 317 20.48 17.76 11.24
N LEU A 318 19.74 16.98 10.46
CA LEU A 318 18.30 17.17 10.30
C LEU A 318 17.56 17.04 11.64
N ARG A 319 17.97 16.10 12.50
CA ARG A 319 17.44 15.93 13.85
C ARG A 319 17.62 17.20 14.69
N GLU A 320 18.81 17.78 14.69
CA GLU A 320 19.12 19.03 15.42
C GLU A 320 18.28 20.20 14.91
N LEU A 321 18.13 20.33 13.58
CA LEU A 321 17.31 21.38 12.96
C LEU A 321 15.82 21.25 13.33
N VAL A 322 15.29 20.02 13.32
CA VAL A 322 13.89 19.74 13.70
C VAL A 322 13.67 20.03 15.19
N GLU A 323 14.58 19.58 16.05
CA GLU A 323 14.53 19.81 17.50
C GLU A 323 14.48 21.31 17.83
N ALA A 324 15.33 22.10 17.17
CA ALA A 324 15.40 23.54 17.36
C ALA A 324 14.19 24.32 16.80
N SER A 325 13.37 23.70 15.94
CA SER A 325 12.29 24.40 15.25
C SER A 325 11.05 24.61 16.13
N LYS A 326 10.80 25.87 16.50
CA LYS A 326 9.55 26.28 17.18
C LYS A 326 8.32 26.27 16.26
N VAL A 327 8.52 26.28 14.94
CA VAL A 327 7.42 26.23 13.97
C VAL A 327 6.83 24.82 13.93
N LEU A 328 7.68 23.80 13.92
CA LEU A 328 7.27 22.40 13.90
C LEU A 328 6.67 21.93 15.23
N ASP A 329 6.95 22.64 16.33
CA ASP A 329 6.48 22.34 17.68
C ASP A 329 5.05 22.81 17.97
N LYS A 330 4.42 23.51 17.02
CA LYS A 330 3.06 23.99 17.20
C LYS A 330 2.09 22.81 17.13
N GLU A 331 1.15 22.77 18.08
CA GLU A 331 0.08 21.78 18.04
C GLU A 331 -0.76 21.91 16.78
N ILE A 332 -1.10 20.75 16.22
CA ILE A 332 -1.98 20.64 15.06
C ILE A 332 -3.41 20.99 15.47
N LYS A 333 -4.04 21.89 14.69
CA LYS A 333 -5.42 22.35 14.92
C LYS A 333 -6.44 21.78 13.96
N GLU A 334 -5.98 21.36 12.78
CA GLU A 334 -6.79 20.79 11.71
C GLU A 334 -5.91 19.80 10.96
N VAL A 335 -6.52 18.74 10.43
CA VAL A 335 -5.85 17.78 9.54
C VAL A 335 -6.72 17.50 8.34
N PHE A 336 -6.06 17.20 7.23
CA PHE A 336 -6.66 16.90 5.94
C PHE A 336 -6.14 15.55 5.47
N VAL A 337 -6.99 14.79 4.78
CA VAL A 337 -6.55 13.58 4.08
C VAL A 337 -5.74 14.01 2.87
N LYS A 338 -4.55 13.42 2.74
CA LYS A 338 -3.71 13.59 1.56
C LYS A 338 -3.28 12.22 1.03
N HIS A 339 -3.29 12.12 -0.30
CA HIS A 339 -2.76 10.99 -1.02
C HIS A 339 -1.22 11.11 -1.06
N ALA A 340 -0.49 10.11 -0.56
CA ALA A 340 0.96 10.17 -0.48
C ALA A 340 1.68 9.75 -1.79
N ASP A 341 0.94 9.15 -2.72
CA ASP A 341 1.46 8.72 -4.03
C ASP A 341 0.77 9.46 -5.17
N GLU A 342 1.02 10.76 -5.30
CA GLU A 342 0.43 11.64 -6.33
C GLU A 342 1.03 11.37 -7.72
N ARG A 343 0.67 10.23 -8.30
CA ARG A 343 1.04 9.79 -9.66
C ARG A 343 -0.17 9.72 -10.57
N GLU A 344 0.03 9.81 -11.87
CA GLU A 344 -1.06 9.84 -12.85
C GLU A 344 -1.83 8.51 -12.96
N ASP A 345 -1.18 7.37 -12.70
CA ASP A 345 -1.75 6.04 -12.92
C ASP A 345 -2.76 5.61 -11.85
N HIS A 346 -2.88 6.37 -10.75
CA HIS A 346 -3.92 6.17 -9.74
C HIS A 346 -5.29 6.76 -10.15
N LEU A 347 -5.35 7.61 -11.20
CA LEU A 347 -6.58 8.25 -11.63
C LEU A 347 -7.29 7.39 -12.67
N MET A 348 -8.56 7.11 -12.45
CA MET A 348 -9.44 6.48 -13.43
C MET A 348 -10.19 7.56 -14.19
N VAL A 349 -10.24 7.43 -15.51
CA VAL A 349 -10.96 8.35 -16.39
C VAL A 349 -12.01 7.63 -17.25
N ASP A 350 -13.10 8.32 -17.55
CA ASP A 350 -14.10 7.90 -18.54
C ASP A 350 -13.66 8.20 -19.99
N GLU A 351 -14.53 7.95 -20.96
CA GLU A 351 -14.27 8.19 -22.39
C GLU A 351 -14.07 9.67 -22.70
N GLU A 352 -14.75 10.55 -21.96
CA GLU A 352 -14.62 11.99 -22.04
C GLU A 352 -13.39 12.52 -21.29
N ARG A 353 -12.66 11.69 -20.55
CA ARG A 353 -11.52 12.04 -19.68
C ARG A 353 -11.89 12.83 -18.41
N ASN A 354 -13.11 12.68 -17.90
CA ASN A 354 -13.43 13.12 -16.53
C ASN A 354 -12.82 12.13 -15.53
N VAL A 355 -12.37 12.62 -14.37
CA VAL A 355 -11.88 11.74 -13.31
C VAL A 355 -13.08 11.08 -12.62
N VAL A 356 -13.18 9.76 -12.76
CA VAL A 356 -14.29 8.97 -12.20
C VAL A 356 -13.90 8.19 -10.95
N ALA A 357 -12.60 7.98 -10.72
CA ALA A 357 -12.11 7.43 -9.46
C ALA A 357 -10.65 7.81 -9.16
N VAL A 358 -10.30 7.82 -7.88
CA VAL A 358 -8.92 7.85 -7.36
C VAL A 358 -8.66 6.53 -6.65
N LEU A 359 -7.65 5.78 -7.11
CA LEU A 359 -7.29 4.45 -6.61
C LEU A 359 -6.01 4.51 -5.76
N ASP A 360 -5.50 3.34 -5.35
CA ASP A 360 -4.18 3.16 -4.72
C ASP A 360 -3.94 3.89 -3.38
N TRP A 361 -4.97 3.88 -2.53
CA TRP A 361 -4.89 4.42 -1.16
C TRP A 361 -4.14 3.52 -0.16
N GLU A 362 -3.82 2.27 -0.52
CA GLU A 362 -3.06 1.34 0.32
C GLU A 362 -1.67 1.90 0.62
N TRP A 363 -1.34 2.12 1.90
CA TRP A 363 -0.12 2.78 2.36
C TRP A 363 0.02 4.26 1.95
N GLN A 364 -0.97 4.86 1.30
CA GLN A 364 -0.83 6.21 0.71
C GLN A 364 -1.75 7.24 1.37
N VAL A 365 -2.12 7.04 2.63
CA VAL A 365 -2.96 7.98 3.38
C VAL A 365 -2.14 8.69 4.44
N GLU A 366 -2.07 10.02 4.37
CA GLU A 366 -1.57 10.83 5.48
C GLU A 366 -2.61 11.86 5.93
N LEU A 367 -2.81 11.97 7.25
CA LEU A 367 -3.44 13.14 7.85
C LEU A 367 -2.37 14.17 8.18
N SER A 368 -2.42 15.33 7.53
CA SER A 368 -1.40 16.37 7.74
C SER A 368 -2.01 17.77 7.84
N GLN A 369 -1.23 18.71 8.37
CA GLN A 369 -1.64 20.09 8.59
C GLN A 369 -1.69 20.93 7.30
N SER A 370 -1.09 20.48 6.20
CA SER A 370 -0.95 21.32 5.02
C SER A 370 -2.28 21.44 4.27
N ARG A 371 -2.95 22.59 4.42
CA ARG A 371 -3.69 23.14 3.29
C ARG A 371 -2.67 23.40 2.20
N LEU A 372 -2.83 22.77 1.03
CA LEU A 372 -2.24 23.29 -0.19
C LEU A 372 -2.86 24.67 -0.42
N THR A 373 -2.36 25.69 0.26
CA THR A 373 -2.69 27.08 -0.08
C THR A 373 -1.73 27.48 -1.18
N PRO A 374 -2.21 27.71 -2.42
CA PRO A 374 -1.44 28.51 -3.35
C PRO A 374 -1.20 29.86 -2.68
N LYS A 375 0.08 30.27 -2.60
CA LYS A 375 0.40 31.65 -2.24
C LYS A 375 0.13 32.58 -3.40
#